data_AF-A0A670IX58-F1
#
_entry.id   AF-A0A670IX58-F1
#
_cell.length_a   1.000
_cell.length_b   1.000
_cell.length_c   1.000
_cell.angle_alpha   90.00
_cell.angle_beta   90.00
_cell.angle_gamma   90.00
#
_symmetry.space_group_name_H-M   'P 1'
#
loop_
_entity.id
_entity.type
_entity.pdbx_description
1 polymer ?
#
loop_
_entity_poly.entity_id
_entity_poly.type
_entity_poly.pdbx_seq_one_letter_code
_entity_poly.pdbx_strand_id
1 'polypeptide(L)'
;MFLSLLFSPPISDYDVFKKEKDHGFFESQEAIIVLSTYLQELLKNIKGLDEKSLKEEFLKLLQVSLWGNKCDLSMSAGADNSQKSDPLLSVEELKPFILVDHMEKLWSLLINKKNMNKQTTRLDIVLDNAGFELTADLILADFLLSSKLATEIHFHGKSIPWYVSDTTRRDLNWTIKQMQAANHKGMSRCGVCWEGYLKNGLWIYHDHLFWTSPHEYCRMAQVAPDLYSELQKSNLIIFKGDLNYRKLIADRKWEFTVPFHQALNNFHPAPLCSLRTLKCDIQVGLKPGQGEQLTKTEHEWMIIGKYGIIQFDAAS
;
A
#
# COMPACT_ATOMS: atom_id res chain seq x y z
N MET A 1 16.94 -8.93 19.44
CA MET A 1 17.54 -9.35 18.15
C MET A 1 18.05 -8.17 17.32
N PHE A 2 17.28 -7.09 17.12
CA PHE A 2 17.77 -5.94 16.32
C PHE A 2 18.92 -5.16 16.96
N LEU A 3 18.82 -4.84 18.25
CA LEU A 3 19.91 -4.19 18.98
C LEU A 3 21.20 -5.03 18.96
N SER A 4 21.08 -6.36 19.08
CA SER A 4 22.26 -7.24 19.04
C SER A 4 22.96 -7.25 17.68
N LEU A 5 22.23 -7.13 16.55
CA LEU A 5 22.85 -7.02 15.23
C LEU A 5 23.63 -5.71 15.11
N LEU A 6 23.03 -4.58 15.49
CA LEU A 6 23.66 -3.26 15.41
C LEU A 6 25.01 -3.21 16.16
N PHE A 7 25.11 -3.91 17.28
CA PHE A 7 26.34 -4.00 18.08
C PHE A 7 27.30 -5.14 17.66
N SER A 8 27.04 -5.82 16.55
CA SER A 8 27.84 -6.96 16.06
C SER A 8 28.55 -6.64 14.73
N PRO A 9 29.58 -5.77 14.69
CA PRO A 9 30.39 -5.61 13.49
C PRO A 9 31.12 -6.92 13.14
N PRO A 10 31.26 -7.27 11.84
CA PRO A 10 30.96 -6.45 10.67
C PRO A 10 29.52 -6.60 10.12
N ILE A 11 28.62 -7.29 10.82
CA ILE A 11 27.26 -7.62 10.33
C ILE A 11 26.17 -6.64 10.84
N SER A 12 26.57 -5.43 11.25
CA SER A 12 25.68 -4.43 11.87
C SER A 12 24.56 -3.94 10.97
N ASP A 13 24.71 -4.11 9.66
CA ASP A 13 23.73 -3.74 8.66
C ASP A 13 23.00 -4.95 8.04
N TYR A 14 23.22 -6.15 8.57
CA TYR A 14 22.59 -7.36 8.05
C TYR A 14 21.09 -7.35 8.27
N ASP A 15 20.35 -7.60 7.19
CA ASP A 15 18.92 -7.79 7.22
C ASP A 15 18.60 -9.28 7.28
N VAL A 16 18.21 -9.74 8.48
CA VAL A 16 17.86 -11.14 8.75
C VAL A 16 16.66 -11.66 7.96
N PHE A 17 15.84 -10.76 7.42
CA PHE A 17 14.64 -11.12 6.66
C PHE A 17 14.83 -10.97 5.15
N LYS A 18 15.99 -10.48 4.70
CA LYS A 18 16.24 -10.22 3.28
C LYS A 18 16.00 -11.44 2.40
N LYS A 19 16.42 -12.62 2.86
CA LYS A 19 16.24 -13.87 2.11
C LYS A 19 14.76 -14.18 1.86
N GLU A 20 13.91 -13.99 2.88
CA GLU A 20 12.47 -14.24 2.78
C GLU A 20 11.78 -13.21 1.88
N LYS A 21 12.14 -11.93 2.03
CA LYS A 21 11.64 -10.85 1.15
C LYS A 21 11.99 -11.08 -0.33
N ASP A 22 13.23 -11.49 -0.59
CA ASP A 22 13.69 -11.79 -1.95
C ASP A 22 12.98 -13.02 -2.51
N HIS A 23 12.79 -14.05 -1.67
CA HIS A 23 12.07 -15.24 -2.05
C HIS A 23 10.63 -14.92 -2.44
N GLY A 24 9.91 -14.13 -1.64
CA GLY A 24 8.56 -13.68 -1.96
C GLY A 24 8.49 -13.00 -3.34
N PHE A 25 9.41 -12.07 -3.65
CA PHE A 25 9.47 -11.46 -4.99
C PHE A 25 9.67 -12.47 -6.13
N PHE A 26 10.47 -13.52 -5.91
CA PHE A 26 10.72 -14.54 -6.92
C PHE A 26 9.56 -15.54 -7.06
N GLU A 27 8.81 -15.81 -6.00
CA GLU A 27 7.63 -16.69 -6.07
C GLU A 27 6.48 -16.03 -6.85
N SER A 28 6.30 -14.71 -6.73
CA SER A 28 5.26 -13.97 -7.44
C SER A 28 5.68 -13.42 -8.82
N GLN A 29 6.75 -13.95 -9.44
CA GLN A 29 7.24 -13.50 -10.75
C GLN A 29 6.16 -13.47 -11.83
N GLU A 30 5.30 -14.48 -11.91
CA GLU A 30 4.25 -14.53 -12.92
C GLU A 30 3.21 -13.42 -12.73
N ALA A 31 2.78 -13.18 -11.49
CA ALA A 31 1.87 -12.09 -11.17
C ALA A 31 2.51 -10.72 -11.46
N ILE A 32 3.80 -10.56 -11.18
CA ILE A 32 4.57 -9.35 -11.50
C ILE A 32 4.66 -9.16 -13.03
N ILE A 33 4.89 -10.22 -13.80
CA ILE A 33 4.89 -10.20 -15.26
C ILE A 33 3.53 -9.74 -15.79
N VAL A 34 2.44 -10.31 -15.28
CA VAL A 34 1.07 -9.96 -15.68
C VAL A 34 0.78 -8.49 -15.41
N LEU A 35 1.00 -8.02 -14.17
CA LEU A 35 0.75 -6.63 -13.82
C LEU A 35 1.65 -5.64 -14.59
N SER A 36 2.91 -5.99 -14.82
CA SER A 36 3.83 -5.15 -15.59
C SER A 36 3.41 -5.07 -17.05
N THR A 37 2.98 -6.19 -17.65
CA THR A 37 2.47 -6.21 -19.03
C THR A 37 1.23 -5.36 -19.14
N TYR A 38 0.29 -5.55 -18.21
CA TYR A 38 -0.95 -4.79 -18.14
C TYR A 38 -0.71 -3.29 -18.05
N LEU A 39 0.14 -2.86 -17.11
CA LEU A 39 0.49 -1.45 -16.97
C LEU A 39 1.09 -0.91 -18.28
N GLN A 40 2.05 -1.61 -18.89
CA GLN A 40 2.67 -1.13 -20.13
C GLN A 40 1.69 -1.06 -21.32
N GLU A 41 0.65 -1.89 -21.35
CA GLU A 41 -0.41 -1.78 -22.36
C GLU A 41 -1.35 -0.61 -22.07
N LEU A 42 -1.77 -0.46 -20.82
CA LEU A 42 -2.59 0.66 -20.34
C LEU A 42 -1.91 2.01 -20.65
N LEU A 43 -0.62 2.13 -20.34
CA LEU A 43 0.15 3.36 -20.54
C LEU A 43 0.28 3.78 -22.01
N LYS A 44 0.17 2.85 -22.99
CA LYS A 44 0.17 3.22 -24.42
C LYS A 44 -1.04 4.09 -24.78
N ASN A 45 -2.18 3.83 -24.14
CA ASN A 45 -3.46 4.43 -24.48
C ASN A 45 -3.97 5.42 -23.43
N ILE A 46 -3.22 5.63 -22.33
CA ILE A 46 -3.66 6.43 -21.17
C ILE A 46 -4.12 7.86 -21.51
N LYS A 47 -3.53 8.48 -22.54
CA LYS A 47 -3.90 9.83 -22.99
C LYS A 47 -5.25 9.88 -23.71
N GLY A 48 -5.72 8.75 -24.24
CA GLY A 48 -6.99 8.62 -24.96
C GLY A 48 -8.13 8.06 -24.12
N LEU A 49 -7.89 7.73 -22.85
CA LEU A 49 -8.94 7.24 -21.96
C LEU A 49 -9.88 8.38 -21.57
N ASP A 50 -11.17 8.11 -21.62
CA ASP A 50 -12.17 8.97 -21.01
C ASP A 50 -12.13 8.85 -19.47
N GLU A 51 -12.80 9.78 -18.79
CA GLU A 51 -12.81 9.84 -17.33
C GLU A 51 -13.35 8.54 -16.70
N LYS A 52 -14.36 7.93 -17.33
CA LYS A 52 -14.98 6.68 -16.86
C LYS A 52 -14.00 5.51 -16.92
N SER A 53 -13.33 5.32 -18.05
CA SER A 53 -12.33 4.26 -18.23
C SER A 53 -11.15 4.48 -17.30
N LEU A 54 -10.69 5.73 -17.16
CA LEU A 54 -9.60 6.05 -16.24
C LEU A 54 -9.97 5.74 -14.78
N LYS A 55 -11.22 5.99 -14.39
CA LYS A 55 -11.75 5.61 -13.08
C LYS A 55 -11.72 4.11 -12.89
N GLU A 56 -12.24 3.34 -13.84
CA GLU A 56 -12.27 1.87 -13.76
C GLU A 56 -10.86 1.29 -13.57
N GLU A 57 -9.88 1.84 -14.28
CA GLU A 57 -8.47 1.46 -14.16
C GLU A 57 -7.86 1.84 -12.80
N PHE A 58 -8.18 3.03 -12.28
CA PHE A 58 -7.79 3.44 -10.93
C PHE A 58 -8.34 2.48 -9.86
N LEU A 59 -9.65 2.20 -9.90
CA LEU A 59 -10.31 1.31 -8.94
C LEU A 59 -9.74 -0.12 -8.99
N LYS A 60 -9.40 -0.60 -10.18
CA LYS A 60 -8.80 -1.92 -10.38
C LYS A 60 -7.40 -2.00 -9.75
N LEU A 61 -6.51 -1.06 -10.07
CA LEU A 61 -5.15 -1.04 -9.53
C LEU A 61 -5.11 -0.78 -8.03
N LEU A 62 -6.06 -0.01 -7.50
CA LEU A 62 -6.21 0.21 -6.06
C LEU A 62 -6.58 -1.09 -5.32
N GLN A 63 -7.46 -1.92 -5.91
CA GLN A 63 -7.80 -3.23 -5.36
C GLN A 63 -6.63 -4.22 -5.45
N VAL A 64 -5.85 -4.20 -6.54
CA VAL A 64 -4.62 -4.99 -6.63
C VAL A 64 -3.64 -4.61 -5.51
N SER A 65 -3.45 -3.31 -5.24
CA SER A 65 -2.62 -2.82 -4.14
C SER A 65 -3.16 -3.24 -2.76
N LEU A 66 -4.48 -3.24 -2.54
CA LEU A 66 -5.11 -3.75 -1.32
C LEU A 66 -4.82 -5.24 -1.11
N TRP A 67 -4.98 -6.04 -2.16
CA TRP A 67 -4.91 -7.50 -2.09
C TRP A 67 -3.50 -8.06 -2.31
N GLY A 68 -2.46 -7.23 -2.43
CA GLY A 68 -1.09 -7.66 -2.67
C GLY A 68 -0.64 -8.80 -1.74
N ASN A 69 -0.91 -8.69 -0.45
CA ASN A 69 -0.61 -9.74 0.54
C ASN A 69 -1.35 -11.07 0.30
N LYS A 70 -2.57 -11.02 -0.26
CA LYS A 70 -3.41 -12.19 -0.47
C LYS A 70 -3.12 -12.86 -1.81
N CYS A 71 -2.89 -12.07 -2.86
CA CYS A 71 -2.48 -12.56 -4.17
C CYS A 71 -1.16 -13.34 -4.08
N ASP A 72 -0.24 -12.92 -3.22
CA ASP A 72 1.01 -13.64 -2.96
C ASP A 72 0.78 -14.99 -2.23
N LEU A 73 -0.04 -15.00 -1.18
CA LEU A 73 -0.36 -16.22 -0.41
C LEU A 73 -1.16 -17.26 -1.21
N SER A 74 -2.11 -16.84 -2.05
CA SER A 74 -2.81 -17.77 -2.95
C SER A 74 -1.87 -18.43 -3.97
N MET A 75 -0.73 -17.79 -4.26
CA MET A 75 0.29 -18.33 -5.17
C MET A 75 1.31 -19.24 -4.47
N SER A 76 1.59 -19.04 -3.18
CA SER A 76 2.56 -19.82 -2.40
C SER A 76 1.96 -20.99 -1.62
N ALA A 77 0.64 -21.04 -1.41
CA ALA A 77 -0.02 -22.01 -0.51
C ALA A 77 -0.22 -23.45 -1.04
N GLY A 78 0.62 -23.93 -1.97
CA GLY A 78 0.84 -25.37 -2.25
C GLY A 78 -0.39 -26.26 -2.56
N ALA A 79 -1.59 -25.71 -2.69
CA ALA A 79 -2.78 -26.42 -3.09
C ALA A 79 -2.74 -26.60 -4.61
N ASP A 80 -2.82 -27.85 -5.02
CA ASP A 80 -2.72 -28.37 -6.39
C ASP A 80 -3.91 -27.92 -7.27
N ASN A 81 -4.11 -26.60 -7.41
CA ASN A 81 -5.00 -25.99 -8.38
C ASN A 81 -4.14 -25.28 -9.42
N SER A 82 -4.04 -25.91 -10.57
CA SER A 82 -3.29 -25.49 -11.76
C SER A 82 -3.88 -24.24 -12.45
N GLN A 83 -4.02 -23.14 -11.71
CA GLN A 83 -4.20 -21.78 -12.24
C GLN A 83 -3.50 -20.82 -11.29
N LYS A 84 -2.27 -20.42 -11.62
CA LYS A 84 -1.63 -19.25 -11.00
C LYS A 84 -2.54 -18.06 -11.31
N SER A 85 -3.30 -17.60 -10.30
CA SER A 85 -4.39 -16.65 -10.49
C SER A 85 -3.84 -15.29 -10.93
N ASP A 86 -4.30 -14.80 -12.07
CA ASP A 86 -4.05 -13.43 -12.54
C ASP A 86 -4.56 -12.43 -11.49
N PRO A 87 -3.69 -11.59 -10.89
CA PRO A 87 -4.09 -10.62 -9.89
C PRO A 87 -5.20 -9.67 -10.35
N LEU A 88 -5.30 -9.40 -11.66
CA LEU A 88 -6.31 -8.54 -12.27
C LEU A 88 -7.66 -9.22 -12.40
N LEU A 89 -7.70 -10.55 -12.47
CA LEU A 89 -8.96 -11.31 -12.45
C LEU A 89 -9.46 -11.51 -11.02
N SER A 90 -8.53 -11.70 -10.07
CA SER A 90 -8.87 -11.90 -8.66
C SER A 90 -9.60 -10.73 -8.02
N VAL A 91 -9.45 -9.48 -8.52
CA VAL A 91 -10.11 -8.32 -7.91
C VAL A 91 -11.64 -8.42 -7.93
N GLU A 92 -12.24 -8.95 -8.99
CA GLU A 92 -13.71 -9.09 -9.07
C GLU A 92 -14.23 -10.17 -8.11
N GLU A 93 -13.47 -11.27 -7.97
CA GLU A 93 -13.78 -12.34 -7.01
C GLU A 93 -13.59 -11.88 -5.56
N LEU A 94 -12.65 -10.96 -5.33
CA LEU A 94 -12.32 -10.46 -4.00
C LEU A 94 -13.18 -9.27 -3.55
N LYS A 95 -13.87 -8.60 -4.48
CA LYS A 95 -14.72 -7.43 -4.23
C LYS A 95 -15.77 -7.66 -3.13
N PRO A 96 -16.48 -8.81 -3.04
CA PRO A 96 -17.43 -9.06 -1.96
C PRO A 96 -16.81 -9.12 -0.55
N PHE A 97 -15.48 -9.26 -0.45
CA PHE A 97 -14.75 -9.29 0.82
C PHE A 97 -14.24 -7.91 1.26
N ILE A 98 -14.57 -6.84 0.53
CA ILE A 98 -14.30 -5.46 0.96
C ILE A 98 -15.44 -5.00 1.88
N LEU A 99 -15.15 -4.85 3.18
CA LEU A 99 -16.16 -4.54 4.20
C LEU A 99 -16.53 -3.07 4.28
N VAL A 100 -15.56 -2.20 3.97
CA VAL A 100 -15.70 -0.75 3.88
C VAL A 100 -15.07 -0.33 2.57
N ASP A 101 -15.88 0.19 1.65
CA ASP A 101 -15.45 0.63 0.33
C ASP A 101 -15.65 2.13 0.18
N HIS A 102 -14.56 2.89 0.28
CA HIS A 102 -14.52 4.32 0.02
C HIS A 102 -13.72 4.67 -1.26
N MET A 103 -13.55 3.74 -2.20
CA MET A 103 -12.77 4.02 -3.42
C MET A 103 -13.32 5.20 -4.24
N GLU A 104 -14.65 5.36 -4.27
CA GLU A 104 -15.33 6.48 -4.93
C GLU A 104 -14.94 7.85 -4.36
N LYS A 105 -14.70 7.92 -3.04
CA LYS A 105 -14.26 9.16 -2.38
C LYS A 105 -12.83 9.51 -2.81
N LEU A 106 -11.96 8.51 -2.94
CA LEU A 106 -10.60 8.68 -3.45
C LEU A 106 -10.60 9.18 -4.89
N TRP A 107 -11.38 8.54 -5.75
CA TRP A 107 -11.50 8.96 -7.15
C TRP A 107 -11.93 10.43 -7.24
N SER A 108 -13.00 10.79 -6.51
CA SER A 108 -13.54 12.15 -6.47
C SER A 108 -12.50 13.17 -5.99
N LEU A 109 -11.70 12.83 -4.98
CA LEU A 109 -10.62 13.70 -4.51
C LEU A 109 -9.56 13.92 -5.61
N LEU A 110 -9.07 12.84 -6.22
CA LEU A 110 -7.98 12.91 -7.20
C LEU A 110 -8.40 13.57 -8.52
N ILE A 111 -9.60 13.26 -9.04
CA ILE A 111 -10.08 13.85 -10.28
C ILE A 111 -10.35 15.35 -10.12
N ASN A 112 -10.88 15.77 -8.97
CA ASN A 112 -11.08 17.19 -8.67
C ASN A 112 -9.74 17.94 -8.58
N LYS A 113 -8.72 17.33 -7.94
CA LYS A 113 -7.36 17.90 -7.89
C LYS A 113 -6.73 18.02 -9.27
N LYS A 114 -6.85 16.98 -10.10
CA LYS A 114 -6.40 16.98 -11.49
C LYS A 114 -7.05 18.12 -12.29
N ASN A 115 -8.36 18.32 -12.14
CA ASN A 115 -9.11 19.34 -12.88
C ASN A 115 -8.79 20.79 -12.45
N MET A 116 -8.29 21.00 -11.23
CA MET A 116 -7.90 22.33 -10.76
C MET A 116 -6.62 22.89 -11.42
N ASN A 117 -5.87 22.07 -12.18
CA ASN A 117 -4.81 22.43 -13.16
C ASN A 117 -3.71 23.43 -12.72
N LYS A 118 -3.61 23.79 -11.44
CA LYS A 118 -2.74 24.88 -10.94
C LYS A 118 -1.88 24.52 -9.73
N GLN A 119 -1.95 23.28 -9.23
CA GLN A 119 -1.22 22.89 -8.03
C GLN A 119 -0.59 21.51 -8.21
N THR A 120 0.60 21.34 -7.65
CA THR A 120 1.23 20.03 -7.42
C THR A 120 0.23 19.12 -6.69
N THR A 121 0.03 17.91 -7.21
CA THR A 121 -0.74 16.87 -6.54
C THR A 121 0.23 15.85 -5.97
N ARG A 122 0.57 16.02 -4.69
CA ARG A 122 1.43 15.13 -3.93
C ARG A 122 0.63 13.98 -3.33
N LEU A 123 1.09 12.76 -3.55
CA LEU A 123 0.58 11.59 -2.83
C LEU A 123 1.67 10.95 -2.00
N ASP A 124 1.34 10.57 -0.78
CA ASP A 124 2.24 9.81 0.09
C ASP A 124 1.73 8.37 0.23
N ILE A 125 2.62 7.39 0.14
CA ILE A 125 2.32 5.97 0.36
C ILE A 125 3.19 5.49 1.51
N VAL A 126 2.55 5.21 2.65
CA VAL A 126 3.19 4.58 3.82
C VAL A 126 3.14 3.07 3.62
N LEU A 127 4.30 2.52 3.28
CA LEU A 127 4.47 1.14 2.80
C LEU A 127 4.33 0.11 3.93
N ASP A 128 3.90 -1.09 3.54
CA ASP A 128 3.89 -2.31 4.34
C ASP A 128 4.97 -3.26 3.80
N ASN A 129 4.60 -4.38 3.16
CA ASN A 129 5.52 -5.45 2.80
C ASN A 129 6.28 -5.21 1.50
N ALA A 130 7.48 -5.80 1.41
CA ALA A 130 8.25 -5.95 0.19
C ALA A 130 7.63 -7.02 -0.73
N GLY A 131 8.34 -7.43 -1.79
CA GLY A 131 7.87 -8.47 -2.69
C GLY A 131 6.73 -8.00 -3.60
N PHE A 132 5.68 -8.82 -3.72
CA PHE A 132 4.55 -8.51 -4.60
C PHE A 132 3.76 -7.28 -4.15
N GLU A 133 3.51 -7.11 -2.85
CA GLU A 133 2.76 -5.95 -2.34
C GLU A 133 3.44 -4.63 -2.74
N LEU A 134 4.75 -4.51 -2.48
CA LEU A 134 5.52 -3.36 -2.92
C LEU A 134 5.44 -3.17 -4.43
N THR A 135 5.54 -4.25 -5.22
CA THR A 135 5.47 -4.16 -6.69
C THR A 135 4.11 -3.64 -7.16
N ALA A 136 3.01 -4.08 -6.54
CA ALA A 136 1.67 -3.57 -6.81
C ALA A 136 1.54 -2.07 -6.45
N ASP A 137 2.14 -1.64 -5.33
CA ASP A 137 2.15 -0.23 -4.92
C ASP A 137 2.95 0.66 -5.90
N LEU A 138 4.08 0.17 -6.41
CA LEU A 138 4.86 0.87 -7.45
C LEU A 138 4.10 0.96 -8.78
N ILE A 139 3.34 -0.07 -9.16
CA ILE A 139 2.48 -0.05 -10.34
C ILE A 139 1.35 0.97 -10.19
N LEU A 140 0.69 1.01 -9.02
CA LEU A 140 -0.31 2.03 -8.72
C LEU A 140 0.29 3.44 -8.79
N ALA A 141 1.48 3.65 -8.22
CA ALA A 141 2.19 4.92 -8.25
C ALA A 141 2.55 5.38 -9.68
N ASP A 142 2.95 4.45 -10.56
CA ASP A 142 3.27 4.75 -11.97
C ASP A 142 1.99 5.16 -12.72
N PHE A 143 0.92 4.40 -12.55
CA PHE A 143 -0.39 4.76 -13.11
C PHE A 143 -0.85 6.15 -12.64
N LEU A 144 -0.71 6.48 -11.35
CA LEU A 144 -1.11 7.78 -10.79
C LEU A 144 -0.34 8.95 -11.43
N LEU A 145 0.97 8.80 -11.64
CA LEU A 145 1.78 9.80 -12.35
C LEU A 145 1.41 9.87 -13.83
N SER A 146 1.35 8.73 -14.50
CA SER A 146 1.13 8.65 -15.94
C SER A 146 -0.28 9.14 -16.35
N SER A 147 -1.27 8.97 -15.47
CA SER A 147 -2.64 9.49 -15.64
C SER A 147 -2.79 10.96 -15.24
N LYS A 148 -1.74 11.58 -14.67
CA LYS A 148 -1.75 12.92 -14.05
C LYS A 148 -2.74 13.07 -12.90
N LEU A 149 -3.11 11.97 -12.24
CA LEU A 149 -3.84 12.02 -10.97
C LEU A 149 -2.92 12.45 -9.82
N ALA A 150 -1.61 12.24 -9.98
CA ALA A 150 -0.55 12.79 -9.15
C ALA A 150 0.53 13.45 -10.00
N THR A 151 1.29 14.35 -9.40
CA THR A 151 2.51 14.95 -10.00
C THR A 151 3.78 14.47 -9.31
N GLU A 152 3.69 14.05 -8.05
CA GLU A 152 4.79 13.48 -7.28
C GLU A 152 4.26 12.40 -6.31
N ILE A 153 5.05 11.36 -6.09
CA ILE A 153 4.76 10.26 -5.16
C ILE A 153 5.87 10.17 -4.12
N HIS A 154 5.49 10.19 -2.84
CA HIS A 154 6.37 10.08 -1.70
C HIS A 154 6.16 8.74 -1.01
N PHE A 155 7.15 7.85 -1.08
CA PHE A 155 7.13 6.57 -0.38
C PHE A 155 7.71 6.72 1.02
N HIS A 156 7.05 6.14 2.02
CA HIS A 156 7.55 6.08 3.40
C HIS A 156 7.73 4.62 3.78
N GLY A 157 8.98 4.19 3.99
CA GLY A 157 9.27 2.84 4.47
C GLY A 157 9.99 2.85 5.82
N LYS A 158 10.48 1.67 6.21
CA LYS A 158 11.06 1.42 7.54
C LYS A 158 12.57 1.68 7.54
N SER A 159 13.07 2.29 8.62
CA SER A 159 14.49 2.62 8.80
C SER A 159 15.36 1.41 9.14
N ILE A 160 14.75 0.33 9.60
CA ILE A 160 15.40 -0.94 9.96
C ILE A 160 14.54 -2.10 9.47
N PRO A 161 15.07 -3.34 9.35
CA PRO A 161 14.22 -4.49 9.11
C PRO A 161 13.17 -4.59 10.21
N TRP A 162 11.92 -4.74 9.82
CA TRP A 162 10.77 -4.54 10.69
C TRP A 162 9.67 -5.52 10.27
N TYR A 163 8.99 -6.13 11.26
CA TYR A 163 7.86 -7.04 11.03
C TYR A 163 8.05 -8.05 9.88
N VAL A 164 9.26 -8.65 9.80
CA VAL A 164 9.68 -9.63 8.78
C VAL A 164 9.76 -9.01 7.38
N SER A 165 8.62 -8.71 6.78
CA SER A 165 8.49 -8.38 5.37
C SER A 165 8.44 -6.88 5.08
N ASP A 166 8.40 -5.99 6.07
CA ASP A 166 8.25 -4.56 5.80
C ASP A 166 9.37 -3.98 4.93
N THR A 167 8.97 -3.08 4.03
CA THR A 167 9.84 -2.45 3.05
C THR A 167 10.77 -1.42 3.69
N THR A 168 12.08 -1.66 3.54
CA THR A 168 13.13 -0.66 3.77
C THR A 168 13.57 -0.01 2.45
N ARG A 169 14.42 1.02 2.53
CA ARG A 169 15.01 1.67 1.35
C ARG A 169 15.76 0.68 0.46
N ARG A 170 16.42 -0.30 1.08
CA ARG A 170 17.19 -1.33 0.39
C ARG A 170 16.28 -2.25 -0.41
N ASP A 171 15.11 -2.59 0.13
CA ASP A 171 14.14 -3.46 -0.54
C ASP A 171 13.56 -2.78 -1.76
N LEU A 172 13.12 -1.51 -1.65
CA LEU A 172 12.63 -0.75 -2.81
C LEU A 172 13.68 -0.60 -3.91
N ASN A 173 14.91 -0.24 -3.55
CA ASN A 173 16.01 -0.14 -4.51
C ASN A 173 16.33 -1.50 -5.15
N TRP A 174 16.28 -2.58 -4.36
CA TRP A 174 16.51 -3.94 -4.85
C TRP A 174 15.41 -4.38 -5.81
N THR A 175 14.14 -4.17 -5.47
CA THR A 175 12.98 -4.48 -6.34
C THR A 175 13.08 -3.74 -7.67
N ILE A 176 13.35 -2.43 -7.67
CA ILE A 176 13.52 -1.66 -8.92
C ILE A 176 14.65 -2.24 -9.77
N LYS A 177 15.80 -2.58 -9.16
CA LYS A 177 16.91 -3.20 -9.88
C LYS A 177 16.56 -4.58 -10.45
N GLN A 178 15.83 -5.41 -9.73
CA GLN A 178 15.37 -6.71 -10.25
C GLN A 178 14.40 -6.52 -11.42
N MET A 179 13.48 -5.57 -11.32
CA MET A 179 12.57 -5.23 -12.42
C MET A 179 13.35 -4.79 -13.66
N GLN A 180 14.35 -3.91 -13.51
CA GLN A 180 15.22 -3.47 -14.61
C GLN A 180 15.98 -4.62 -15.28
N ALA A 181 16.56 -5.50 -14.48
CA ALA A 181 17.39 -6.62 -14.94
C ALA A 181 16.57 -7.80 -15.48
N ALA A 182 15.24 -7.80 -15.31
CA ALA A 182 14.37 -8.87 -15.76
C ALA A 182 14.44 -9.05 -17.30
N ASN A 183 14.58 -10.30 -17.75
CA ASN A 183 14.50 -10.64 -19.18
C ASN A 183 13.05 -10.70 -19.69
N HIS A 184 12.20 -9.79 -19.21
CA HIS A 184 10.82 -9.62 -19.61
C HIS A 184 10.56 -8.14 -19.92
N LYS A 185 10.08 -7.85 -21.13
CA LYS A 185 9.97 -6.49 -21.66
C LYS A 185 9.12 -5.57 -20.78
N GLY A 186 7.99 -6.07 -20.26
CA GLY A 186 7.10 -5.30 -19.40
C GLY A 186 7.79 -4.88 -18.09
N MET A 187 8.43 -5.84 -17.43
CA MET A 187 9.12 -5.62 -16.15
C MET A 187 10.33 -4.70 -16.30
N SER A 188 11.19 -4.97 -17.29
CA SER A 188 12.38 -4.15 -17.54
C SER A 188 12.01 -2.71 -17.83
N ARG A 189 10.94 -2.49 -18.63
CA ARG A 189 10.44 -1.15 -18.91
C ARG A 189 9.89 -0.45 -17.67
N CYS A 190 9.10 -1.14 -16.84
CA CYS A 190 8.67 -0.60 -15.55
C CYS A 190 9.88 -0.20 -14.70
N GLY A 191 10.85 -1.09 -14.49
CA GLY A 191 12.05 -0.80 -13.70
C GLY A 191 12.85 0.41 -14.21
N VAL A 192 13.02 0.55 -15.53
CA VAL A 192 13.70 1.70 -16.14
C VAL A 192 12.91 3.00 -15.90
N CYS A 193 11.59 2.97 -16.08
CA CYS A 193 10.72 4.11 -15.79
C CYS A 193 10.79 4.52 -14.31
N TRP A 194 10.72 3.57 -13.39
CA TRP A 194 10.72 3.80 -11.94
C TRP A 194 12.03 4.39 -11.44
N GLU A 195 13.17 3.89 -11.92
CA GLU A 195 14.46 4.52 -11.63
C GLU A 195 14.55 5.94 -12.21
N GLY A 196 13.96 6.17 -13.39
CA GLY A 196 13.81 7.50 -13.97
C GLY A 196 12.98 8.43 -13.08
N TYR A 197 11.87 7.96 -12.50
CA TYR A 197 11.05 8.76 -11.58
C TYR A 197 11.81 9.13 -10.31
N LEU A 198 12.60 8.21 -9.74
CA LEU A 198 13.46 8.49 -8.59
C LEU A 198 14.53 9.54 -8.92
N LYS A 199 15.22 9.38 -10.06
CA LYS A 199 16.29 10.31 -10.50
C LYS A 199 15.76 11.72 -10.77
N ASN A 200 14.54 11.83 -11.31
CA ASN A 200 13.92 13.11 -11.66
C ASN A 200 13.13 13.75 -10.52
N GLY A 201 13.11 13.14 -9.33
CA GLY A 201 12.36 13.66 -8.18
C GLY A 201 10.83 13.59 -8.33
N LEU A 202 10.32 12.75 -9.23
CA LEU A 202 8.89 12.46 -9.34
C LEU A 202 8.46 11.40 -8.32
N TRP A 203 9.36 10.47 -8.01
CA TRP A 203 9.27 9.56 -6.88
C TRP A 203 10.32 9.95 -5.85
N ILE A 204 9.93 10.03 -4.58
CA ILE A 204 10.83 10.31 -3.46
C ILE A 204 10.64 9.24 -2.40
N TYR A 205 11.74 8.64 -1.93
CA TYR A 205 11.69 7.72 -0.79
C TYR A 205 12.17 8.41 0.49
N HIS A 206 11.34 8.31 1.51
CA HIS A 206 11.58 8.73 2.88
C HIS A 206 11.62 7.52 3.82
N ASP A 207 12.50 7.60 4.80
CA ASP A 207 12.49 6.78 6.00
C ASP A 207 12.57 7.70 7.21
N HIS A 208 11.90 7.30 8.29
CA HIS A 208 11.87 8.07 9.52
C HIS A 208 11.72 7.11 10.70
N LEU A 209 12.48 7.33 11.77
CA LEU A 209 12.53 6.42 12.93
C LEU A 209 11.15 6.23 13.58
N PHE A 210 10.26 7.21 13.46
CA PHE A 210 8.88 7.14 13.95
C PHE A 210 8.11 5.93 13.39
N TRP A 211 8.29 5.57 12.12
CA TRP A 211 7.61 4.43 11.49
C TRP A 211 7.94 3.10 12.19
N THR A 212 9.15 3.00 12.71
CA THR A 212 9.69 1.86 13.47
C THR A 212 9.69 2.09 14.99
N SER A 213 9.06 3.15 15.47
CA SER A 213 8.85 3.41 16.89
C SER A 213 7.58 2.69 17.39
N PRO A 214 7.39 2.50 18.71
CA PRO A 214 6.17 1.91 19.25
C PRO A 214 4.99 2.89 19.29
N HIS A 215 5.18 4.15 18.90
CA HIS A 215 4.16 5.18 19.06
C HIS A 215 2.98 5.00 18.08
N GLU A 216 1.79 5.23 18.62
CA GLU A 216 0.55 5.45 17.87
C GLU A 216 0.68 6.72 17.00
N TYR A 217 -0.01 6.76 15.85
CA TYR A 217 0.12 7.89 14.91
C TYR A 217 -0.44 9.20 15.46
N CYS A 218 -1.43 9.16 16.36
CA CYS A 218 -1.91 10.35 17.07
C CYS A 218 -0.84 11.07 17.90
N ARG A 219 0.30 10.41 18.21
CA ARG A 219 1.43 11.02 18.92
C ARG A 219 2.44 11.69 17.98
N MET A 220 2.30 11.54 16.65
CA MET A 220 3.30 11.98 15.67
C MET A 220 3.55 13.49 15.76
N ALA A 221 2.51 14.32 15.87
CA ALA A 221 2.65 15.77 15.99
C ALA A 221 3.51 16.21 17.21
N GLN A 222 3.59 15.38 18.25
CA GLN A 222 4.40 15.66 19.45
C GLN A 222 5.78 15.02 19.39
N VAL A 223 5.88 13.80 18.87
CA VAL A 223 7.11 12.98 18.92
C VAL A 223 7.98 13.16 17.67
N ALA A 224 7.37 13.42 16.52
CA ALA A 224 8.01 13.63 15.23
C ALA A 224 7.32 14.78 14.48
N PRO A 225 7.36 16.01 15.01
CA PRO A 225 6.66 17.16 14.46
C PRO A 225 7.12 17.51 13.03
N ASP A 226 8.37 17.20 12.70
CA ASP A 226 8.94 17.33 11.36
C ASP A 226 8.26 16.37 10.36
N LEU A 227 8.10 15.09 10.72
CA LEU A 227 7.36 14.13 9.91
C LEU A 227 5.89 14.51 9.77
N TYR A 228 5.24 14.94 10.86
CA TYR A 228 3.84 15.38 10.79
C TYR A 228 3.68 16.58 9.85
N SER A 229 4.55 17.58 9.96
CA SER A 229 4.57 18.76 9.07
C SER A 229 4.84 18.39 7.62
N GLU A 230 5.65 17.36 7.39
CA GLU A 230 5.92 16.82 6.05
C GLU A 230 4.68 16.15 5.45
N LEU A 231 3.95 15.35 6.23
CA LEU A 231 2.70 14.71 5.80
C LEU A 231 1.58 15.72 5.54
N GLN A 232 1.57 16.86 6.24
CA GLN A 232 0.60 17.94 6.01
C GLN A 232 0.69 18.57 4.61
N LYS A 233 1.79 18.35 3.88
CA LYS A 233 1.95 18.80 2.50
C LYS A 233 1.23 17.91 1.49
N SER A 234 0.80 16.71 1.92
CA SER A 234 0.18 15.73 1.04
C SER A 234 -1.23 16.13 0.61
N ASN A 235 -1.63 15.74 -0.59
CA ASN A 235 -3.04 15.82 -1.02
C ASN A 235 -3.81 14.55 -0.70
N LEU A 236 -3.13 13.42 -0.57
CA LEU A 236 -3.68 12.17 -0.06
C LEU A 236 -2.55 11.26 0.44
N ILE A 237 -2.73 10.68 1.62
CA ILE A 237 -1.83 9.70 2.21
C ILE A 237 -2.49 8.31 2.18
N ILE A 238 -1.85 7.35 1.54
CA ILE A 238 -2.27 5.94 1.52
C ILE A 238 -1.45 5.17 2.55
N PHE A 239 -2.12 4.56 3.52
CA PHE A 239 -1.53 3.68 4.52
C PHE A 239 -1.79 2.22 4.16
N LYS A 240 -0.73 1.46 3.87
CA LYS A 240 -0.83 0.05 3.47
C LYS A 240 -0.82 -0.89 4.69
N GLY A 241 -1.64 -1.92 4.67
CA GLY A 241 -1.49 -3.06 5.56
C GLY A 241 -2.01 -2.87 6.99
N ASP A 242 -1.92 -3.96 7.75
CA ASP A 242 -2.56 -4.12 9.05
C ASP A 242 -1.87 -3.31 10.16
N LEU A 243 -0.53 -3.31 10.19
CA LEU A 243 0.23 -2.58 11.23
C LEU A 243 0.00 -1.06 11.14
N ASN A 244 -0.03 -0.52 9.92
CA ASN A 244 -0.35 0.90 9.73
C ASN A 244 -1.76 1.22 10.23
N TYR A 245 -2.74 0.35 9.95
CA TYR A 245 -4.11 0.54 10.46
C TYR A 245 -4.15 0.53 12.00
N ARG A 246 -3.51 -0.46 12.62
CA ARG A 246 -3.42 -0.55 14.09
C ARG A 246 -2.80 0.71 14.70
N LYS A 247 -1.72 1.24 14.10
CA LYS A 247 -1.10 2.50 14.56
C LYS A 247 -1.97 3.74 14.31
N LEU A 248 -2.75 3.78 13.22
CA LEU A 248 -3.72 4.85 12.94
C LEU A 248 -4.77 4.95 14.03
N ILE A 249 -5.30 3.80 14.50
CA ILE A 249 -6.38 3.74 15.49
C ILE A 249 -5.92 3.31 16.89
N ALA A 250 -4.62 3.45 17.17
CA ALA A 250 -4.03 3.24 18.48
C ALA A 250 -4.19 1.82 19.08
N ASP A 251 -4.44 0.80 18.24
CA ASP A 251 -4.54 -0.62 18.64
C ASP A 251 -5.47 -0.86 19.85
N ARG A 252 -6.59 -0.12 19.94
CA ARG A 252 -7.53 -0.17 21.09
C ARG A 252 -8.76 -1.02 20.80
N LYS A 253 -9.43 -1.46 21.87
CA LYS A 253 -10.73 -2.14 21.81
C LYS A 253 -11.86 -1.16 21.51
N TRP A 254 -11.93 -0.72 20.26
CA TRP A 254 -13.03 0.11 19.76
C TRP A 254 -14.26 -0.73 19.46
N GLU A 255 -15.45 -0.16 19.68
CA GLU A 255 -16.68 -0.72 19.14
C GLU A 255 -16.67 -0.64 17.60
N PHE A 256 -17.23 -1.64 16.92
CA PHE A 256 -17.18 -1.75 15.45
C PHE A 256 -17.75 -0.53 14.71
N THR A 257 -18.70 0.16 15.32
CA THR A 257 -19.43 1.29 14.73
C THR A 257 -18.78 2.64 15.01
N VAL A 258 -17.71 2.70 15.82
CA VAL A 258 -16.98 3.95 16.08
C VAL A 258 -16.55 4.56 14.74
N PRO A 259 -16.83 5.84 14.46
CA PRO A 259 -16.39 6.46 13.21
C PRO A 259 -14.87 6.43 13.05
N PHE A 260 -14.39 6.15 11.84
CA PHE A 260 -12.95 6.12 11.57
C PHE A 260 -12.27 7.44 11.94
N HIS A 261 -12.91 8.57 11.63
CA HIS A 261 -12.48 9.91 12.03
C HIS A 261 -12.20 10.02 13.54
N GLN A 262 -13.10 9.49 14.38
CA GLN A 262 -12.94 9.49 15.83
C GLN A 262 -11.79 8.56 16.26
N ALA A 263 -11.68 7.38 15.65
CA ALA A 263 -10.66 6.39 15.99
C ALA A 263 -9.23 6.86 15.65
N LEU A 264 -9.06 7.75 14.66
CA LEU A 264 -7.77 8.39 14.33
C LEU A 264 -7.21 9.26 15.47
N ASN A 265 -8.04 9.61 16.45
CA ASN A 265 -7.63 10.31 17.67
C ASN A 265 -6.78 11.57 17.39
N ASN A 266 -7.31 12.49 16.58
CA ASN A 266 -6.66 13.74 16.13
C ASN A 266 -5.49 13.58 15.16
N PHE A 267 -5.25 12.40 14.60
CA PHE A 267 -4.29 12.23 13.52
C PHE A 267 -4.93 12.56 12.16
N HIS A 268 -4.89 13.83 11.76
CA HIS A 268 -5.41 14.31 10.47
C HIS A 268 -4.40 15.24 9.77
N PRO A 269 -3.21 14.75 9.38
CA PRO A 269 -2.23 15.60 8.69
C PRO A 269 -2.72 16.06 7.31
N ALA A 270 -3.41 15.18 6.58
CA ALA A 270 -3.99 15.42 5.27
C ALA A 270 -5.14 14.42 5.04
N PRO A 271 -5.93 14.51 3.95
CA PRO A 271 -6.80 13.41 3.55
C PRO A 271 -6.01 12.09 3.52
N LEU A 272 -6.56 11.04 4.10
CA LEU A 272 -5.88 9.76 4.21
C LEU A 272 -6.80 8.59 3.92
N CYS A 273 -6.21 7.48 3.49
CA CYS A 273 -6.91 6.24 3.30
C CYS A 273 -6.08 5.07 3.77
N SER A 274 -6.71 4.13 4.48
CA SER A 274 -6.10 2.84 4.75
C SER A 274 -6.55 1.80 3.72
N LEU A 275 -5.57 1.11 3.12
CA LEU A 275 -5.76 -0.09 2.31
C LEU A 275 -5.27 -1.27 3.15
N ARG A 276 -6.19 -1.99 3.76
CA ARG A 276 -5.86 -2.97 4.80
C ARG A 276 -6.58 -4.28 4.55
N THR A 277 -5.83 -5.38 4.53
CA THR A 277 -6.36 -6.72 4.77
C THR A 277 -6.37 -7.00 6.27
N LEU A 278 -7.46 -7.53 6.80
CA LEU A 278 -7.66 -7.67 8.24
C LEU A 278 -6.82 -8.85 8.78
N LYS A 279 -5.83 -8.55 9.62
CA LYS A 279 -4.94 -9.53 10.26
C LYS A 279 -4.84 -9.34 11.78
N CYS A 280 -5.75 -8.56 12.37
CA CYS A 280 -5.80 -8.27 13.80
C CYS A 280 -7.24 -7.97 14.24
N ASP A 281 -7.55 -8.29 15.48
CA ASP A 281 -8.85 -8.20 16.19
C ASP A 281 -9.33 -6.77 16.47
N ILE A 282 -9.21 -5.89 15.48
CA ILE A 282 -9.60 -4.49 15.57
C ILE A 282 -10.19 -4.01 14.25
N GLN A 283 -11.37 -3.38 14.28
CA GLN A 283 -12.00 -2.78 13.11
C GLN A 283 -13.00 -1.70 13.57
N VAL A 284 -13.02 -0.56 12.89
CA VAL A 284 -13.96 0.55 13.17
C VAL A 284 -14.70 1.00 11.90
N GLY A 285 -15.74 1.81 12.06
CA GLY A 285 -16.49 2.38 10.95
C GLY A 285 -17.30 1.36 10.14
N LEU A 286 -17.67 0.24 10.75
CA LEU A 286 -18.63 -0.71 10.17
C LEU A 286 -20.07 -0.21 10.32
N LYS A 287 -20.97 -0.76 9.49
CA LYS A 287 -22.41 -0.54 9.66
C LYS A 287 -22.89 -1.23 10.96
N PRO A 288 -23.92 -0.68 11.65
CA PRO A 288 -24.51 -1.37 12.80
C PRO A 288 -24.90 -2.81 12.46
N GLY A 289 -24.47 -3.78 13.28
CA GLY A 289 -24.78 -5.20 13.11
C GLY A 289 -23.83 -5.96 12.18
N GLN A 290 -23.00 -5.27 11.37
CA GLN A 290 -22.12 -5.92 10.39
C GLN A 290 -21.01 -6.74 11.08
N GLY A 291 -20.32 -6.16 12.06
CA GLY A 291 -19.24 -6.84 12.79
C GLY A 291 -19.76 -7.99 13.66
N GLU A 292 -20.92 -7.80 14.27
CA GLU A 292 -21.60 -8.81 15.09
C GLU A 292 -22.08 -9.99 14.23
N GLN A 293 -22.59 -9.73 13.03
CA GLN A 293 -22.99 -10.78 12.08
C GLN A 293 -21.78 -11.60 11.62
N LEU A 294 -20.69 -10.93 11.21
CA LEU A 294 -19.46 -11.61 10.80
C LEU A 294 -18.88 -12.46 11.93
N THR A 295 -18.85 -11.93 13.15
CA THR A 295 -18.38 -12.65 14.33
C THR A 295 -19.20 -13.91 14.63
N LYS A 296 -20.51 -13.91 14.33
CA LYS A 296 -21.37 -15.10 14.45
C LYS A 296 -21.12 -16.12 13.35
N THR A 297 -20.85 -15.69 12.11
CA THR A 297 -20.69 -16.59 10.96
C THR A 297 -19.27 -17.14 10.81
N GLU A 298 -18.26 -16.36 11.18
CA GLU A 298 -16.84 -16.70 11.01
C GLU A 298 -16.04 -16.03 12.13
N HIS A 299 -15.77 -16.76 13.22
CA HIS A 299 -15.20 -16.19 14.44
C HIS A 299 -13.87 -15.46 14.21
N GLU A 300 -13.03 -15.95 13.30
CA GLU A 300 -11.69 -15.45 13.03
C GLU A 300 -11.64 -14.44 11.86
N TRP A 301 -12.79 -13.90 11.41
CA TRP A 301 -12.89 -13.04 10.22
C TRP A 301 -11.91 -11.85 10.21
N MET A 302 -11.52 -11.33 11.37
CA MET A 302 -10.59 -10.20 11.51
C MET A 302 -9.10 -10.58 11.44
N ILE A 303 -8.75 -11.86 11.58
CA ILE A 303 -7.34 -12.27 11.75
C ILE A 303 -6.82 -13.16 10.62
N ILE A 304 -7.72 -13.72 9.80
CA ILE A 304 -7.36 -14.67 8.72
C ILE A 304 -6.96 -14.00 7.40
N GLY A 305 -6.93 -12.67 7.29
CA GLY A 305 -6.57 -11.98 6.04
C GLY A 305 -7.59 -12.12 4.91
N LYS A 306 -8.80 -12.62 5.20
CA LYS A 306 -9.84 -12.88 4.20
C LYS A 306 -10.50 -11.59 3.70
N TYR A 307 -10.76 -10.65 4.61
CA TYR A 307 -11.47 -9.40 4.36
C TYR A 307 -10.51 -8.23 4.18
N GLY A 308 -10.97 -7.22 3.45
CA GLY A 308 -10.25 -5.98 3.20
C GLY A 308 -11.10 -4.74 3.49
N ILE A 309 -10.44 -3.60 3.65
CA ILE A 309 -11.08 -2.29 3.73
C ILE A 309 -10.31 -1.28 2.89
N ILE A 310 -11.07 -0.33 2.34
CA ILE A 310 -10.58 0.89 1.72
C ILE A 310 -11.27 2.02 2.48
N GLN A 311 -10.64 2.48 3.55
CA GLN A 311 -11.27 3.36 4.52
C GLN A 311 -10.63 4.75 4.50
N PHE A 312 -11.35 5.67 3.86
CA PHE A 312 -10.95 7.08 3.69
C PHE A 312 -11.45 7.99 4.84
N ASP A 313 -10.60 8.94 5.25
CA ASP A 313 -10.89 10.09 6.10
C ASP A 313 -10.38 11.38 5.42
N ALA A 314 -11.16 12.45 5.49
CA ALA A 314 -10.69 13.80 5.21
C ALA A 314 -11.27 14.69 6.30
N ALA A 315 -10.40 15.32 7.08
CA ALA A 315 -10.82 16.35 8.02
C ALA A 315 -11.58 17.46 7.27
N SER A 316 -12.71 17.87 7.85
CA SER A 316 -13.57 18.95 7.34
C SER A 316 -12.90 20.31 7.46
#